data_AF-A0A1X1URB2-F1
#
_entry.id   AF-A0A1X1URB2-F1
#
_cell.length_a   1.000
_cell.length_b   1.000
_cell.length_c   1.000
_cell.angle_alpha   90.00
_cell.angle_beta   90.00
_cell.angle_gamma   90.00
#
_symmetry.space_group_name_H-M   'P 1'
#
loop_
_entity.id
_entity.type
_entity.pdbx_description
1 polymer ?
#
loop_
_entity_poly.entity_id
_entity_poly.type
_entity_poly.pdbx_seq_one_letter_code
_entity_poly.pdbx_strand_id
1 'polypeptide(L)' 'MWNVGVPRDIDRYDVDRLRAALANVVRKQLSPGKRLLRVVAWSPNGGSLFRPSPGIQRFAVAYEVALGI' A
#
# COMPACT_ATOMS: atom_id res chain seq x y z
N MET A 1 5.45 6.83 5.90
CA MET A 1 5.20 5.38 5.76
C MET A 1 3.72 5.14 6.02
N TRP A 2 2.95 4.72 5.00
CA TRP A 2 1.49 4.61 5.14
C TRP A 2 1.07 3.20 5.53
N ASN A 3 0.09 3.09 6.43
CA ASN A 3 -0.55 1.84 6.83
C ASN A 3 -1.68 1.49 5.85
N VAL A 4 -1.39 0.57 4.92
CA VAL A 4 -2.29 0.17 3.83
C VAL A 4 -2.86 -1.21 4.11
N GLY A 5 -4.19 -1.32 4.16
CA GLY A 5 -4.88 -2.61 4.28
C GLY A 5 -5.24 -3.18 2.92
N VAL A 6 -4.91 -4.45 2.69
CA VAL A 6 -5.36 -5.23 1.52
C VAL A 6 -6.01 -6.53 1.96
N PRO A 7 -6.95 -7.08 1.17
CA PRO A 7 -7.51 -8.41 1.44
C PRO A 7 -6.42 -9.47 1.56
N ARG A 8 -6.57 -10.39 2.53
CA ARG A 8 -5.58 -11.43 2.81
C ARG A 8 -5.50 -12.52 1.73
N ASP A 9 -6.50 -12.60 0.84
CA ASP A 9 -6.50 -13.50 -0.33
C ASP A 9 -5.56 -13.02 -1.45
N ILE A 10 -5.02 -11.79 -1.35
CA ILE A 10 -3.94 -11.36 -2.23
C ILE A 10 -2.70 -12.12 -1.85
N ASP A 11 -2.29 -13.04 -2.72
CA ASP A 11 -1.10 -13.82 -2.53
C ASP A 11 0.11 -12.89 -2.41
N ARG A 12 0.85 -13.03 -1.30
CA ARG A 12 2.10 -12.32 -1.04
C ARG A 12 3.21 -12.68 -2.03
N TYR A 13 3.10 -13.82 -2.71
CA TYR A 13 4.03 -14.27 -3.74
C TYR A 13 3.70 -13.68 -5.12
N ASP A 14 2.48 -13.17 -5.32
CA ASP A 14 2.10 -12.40 -6.51
C ASP A 14 2.43 -10.92 -6.29
N VAL A 15 3.72 -10.61 -6.49
CA VAL A 15 4.31 -9.29 -6.25
C VAL A 15 3.62 -8.19 -7.06
N ASP A 16 3.25 -8.47 -8.32
CA ASP A 16 2.62 -7.49 -9.19
C ASP A 16 1.17 -7.22 -8.78
N ARG A 17 0.40 -8.27 -8.46
CA ARG A 17 -0.97 -8.11 -7.96
C ARG A 17 -0.98 -7.39 -6.62
N LEU A 18 -0.05 -7.71 -5.72
CA LEU A 18 0.10 -7.00 -4.45
C LEU A 18 0.47 -5.53 -4.67
N ARG A 19 1.44 -5.24 -5.54
CA ARG A 19 1.83 -3.86 -5.89
C ARG A 19 0.65 -3.07 -6.44
N ALA A 20 -0.14 -3.65 -7.34
CA ALA A 20 -1.33 -3.01 -7.90
C ALA A 20 -2.39 -2.72 -6.83
N ALA A 21 -2.63 -3.66 -5.91
CA ALA A 21 -3.58 -3.48 -4.82
C ALA A 21 -3.14 -2.35 -3.86
N LEU A 22 -1.87 -2.33 -3.47
CA LEU A 22 -1.30 -1.26 -2.64
C LEU A 22 -1.40 0.09 -3.33
N ALA A 23 -1.06 0.15 -4.63
CA ALA A 23 -1.16 1.38 -5.41
C ALA A 23 -2.60 1.91 -5.49
N ASN A 24 -3.59 1.02 -5.65
CA ASN A 24 -5.00 1.41 -5.69
C ASN A 24 -5.45 2.04 -4.36
N VAL A 25 -5.08 1.44 -3.23
CA VAL A 25 -5.43 1.99 -1.91
C VAL A 25 -4.73 3.32 -1.67
N VAL A 26 -3.43 3.43 -2.00
CA VAL A 26 -2.68 4.69 -1.85
C VAL A 26 -3.30 5.79 -2.71
N ARG A 27 -3.67 5.52 -3.98
CA ARG A 27 -4.33 6.50 -4.86
C ARG A 27 -5.60 7.09 -4.25
N LYS A 28 -6.40 6.28 -3.55
CA LYS A 28 -7.64 6.74 -2.89
C LYS A 28 -7.37 7.61 -1.66
N GLN A 29 -6.19 7.49 -1.06
CA GLN A 29 -5.79 8.21 0.16
C GLN A 29 -4.95 9.45 -0.13
N LEU A 30 -4.46 9.63 -1.37
CA LEU A 30 -3.70 10.81 -1.74
C LEU A 30 -4.57 12.06 -1.66
N SER A 31 -4.01 13.12 -1.08
CA SER A 31 -4.62 14.43 -1.09
C SER A 31 -4.85 14.92 -2.54
N PRO A 32 -5.89 15.75 -2.77
CA PRO A 32 -6.06 16.45 -4.04
C PRO A 32 -4.76 17.16 -4.46
N GLY A 33 -4.46 17.17 -5.77
CA GLY A 33 -3.22 17.73 -6.29
C GLY A 33 -1.98 16.83 -6.14
N LYS A 34 -2.11 15.61 -5.60
CA LYS A 34 -1.02 14.61 -5.62
C LYS A 34 -1.37 13.46 -6.56
N ARG A 35 -0.42 13.08 -7.42
CA ARG A 35 -0.55 11.92 -8.31
C ARG A 35 0.43 10.83 -7.91
N LEU A 36 -0.06 9.62 -7.66
CA LEU A 36 0.81 8.46 -7.42
C LEU A 36 1.60 8.15 -8.70
N LEU A 37 2.93 8.04 -8.59
CA LEU A 37 3.80 7.56 -9.66
C LEU A 37 4.00 6.05 -9.55
N ARG A 38 4.50 5.59 -8.40
CA ARG A 38 4.75 4.17 -8.15
C ARG A 38 4.82 3.85 -6.67
N VAL A 39 4.56 2.58 -6.35
CA VAL A 39 4.92 1.98 -5.05
C VAL A 39 6.36 1.45 -5.18
N VAL A 40 7.25 1.91 -4.28
CA VAL A 40 8.68 1.60 -4.32
C VAL A 40 9.01 0.39 -3.45
N ALA A 41 8.45 0.34 -2.24
CA ALA A 41 8.71 -0.73 -1.29
C ALA A 41 7.51 -0.94 -0.37
N TRP A 42 7.40 -2.16 0.19
CA TRP A 42 6.44 -2.46 1.23
C TRP A 42 6.96 -3.48 2.23
N SER A 43 6.45 -3.42 3.46
CA SER A 43 6.73 -4.41 4.51
C SER A 43 5.42 -4.92 5.12
N PRO A 44 5.21 -6.24 5.22
CA PRO A 44 4.05 -6.79 5.91
C PRO A 44 4.07 -6.40 7.39
N ASN A 45 2.90 -6.08 7.92
CA ASN A 45 2.65 -5.63 9.29
C ASN A 45 3.55 -4.49 9.77
N GLY A 46 4.20 -3.76 8.85
CA GLY A 46 5.19 -2.73 9.17
C GLY A 46 6.32 -3.20 10.07
N GLY A 47 6.77 -4.46 9.96
CA GLY A 47 7.79 -4.99 10.87
C GLY A 47 7.29 -5.12 12.31
N SER A 48 6.05 -5.60 12.47
CA SER A 48 5.32 -5.77 13.76
C SER A 48 4.68 -4.52 14.34
N LEU A 49 4.70 -3.39 13.62
CA LEU A 49 4.04 -2.14 14.03
C LEU A 49 2.51 -2.17 13.87
N PHE A 50 1.97 -3.04 13.03
CA PHE A 50 0.53 -3.10 12.77
C PHE A 50 -0.12 -4.32 13.40
N ARG A 51 -1.22 -4.09 14.13
CA ARG A 51 -2.02 -5.16 14.70
C ARG A 51 -2.66 -5.99 13.56
N PRO A 52 -2.54 -7.32 13.57
CA PRO A 52 -3.21 -8.16 12.59
C PRO A 52 -4.73 -8.00 12.72
N SER A 53 -5.41 -7.92 11.58
CA SER A 53 -6.87 -7.90 11.52
C SER A 53 -7.36 -9.15 10.78
N PRO A 54 -8.46 -9.78 11.21
CA PRO A 54 -9.04 -10.91 10.47
C PRO A 54 -9.38 -10.47 9.04
N GLY A 55 -8.94 -11.25 8.04
CA GLY A 55 -9.23 -10.99 6.63
C GLY A 55 -8.47 -9.83 5.96
N ILE A 56 -7.75 -8.99 6.71
CA ILE A 56 -7.00 -7.85 6.16
C ILE A 56 -5.52 -7.98 6.53
N GLN A 57 -4.67 -8.01 5.51
CA GLN A 57 -3.24 -7.88 5.69
C GLN A 57 -2.83 -6.42 5.58
N ARG A 58 -2.07 -5.95 6.57
CA ARG A 58 -1.61 -4.56 6.63
C ARG A 58 -0.17 -4.48 6.16
N PHE A 59 0.11 -3.47 5.36
CA PHE A 59 1.43 -3.22 4.81
C PHE A 59 1.86 -1.80 5.10
N ALA A 60 3.14 -1.65 5.39
CA ALA A 60 3.75 -0.34 5.42
C ALA A 60 4.28 -0.05 4.03
N VAL A 61 3.83 1.02 3.41
CA VAL A 61 4.11 1.30 1.99
C VAL A 61 4.93 2.58 1.84
N ALA A 62 5.97 2.49 1.02
CA ALA A 62 6.74 3.62 0.49
C ALA A 62 6.39 3.83 -0.98
N TYR A 63 6.14 5.06 -1.37
CA TYR A 63 5.67 5.41 -2.70
C TYR A 63 6.18 6.78 -3.14
N GLU A 64 6.22 6.99 -4.45
CA GLU A 64 6.58 8.26 -5.08
C GLU A 64 5.32 8.96 -5.60
N VAL A 65 5.26 10.28 -5.42
CA VAL A 65 4.19 11.13 -5.93
C VAL A 65 4.74 12.28 -6.74
N ALA A 66 3.99 12.69 -7.75
CA ALA A 66 4.13 13.99 -8.38
C ALA A 66 3.15 14.98 -7.74
N LEU A 67 3.57 16.23 -7.62
CA LEU A 67 2.69 17.35 -7.28
C LEU A 67 2.08 17.87 -8.58
N GLY A 68 0.77 17.87 -8.67
CA GLY A 68 0.04 18.60 -9.70
C GLY A 68 0.14 20.09 -9.38
N ILE A 69 0.81 20.82 -10.25
CA ILE A 69 0.83 22.29 -10.26
C ILE A 69 -0.47 22.75 -10.94
#